data_AF-A0A967EZL0-F1
#
_entry.id   AF-A0A967EZL0-F1
#
_cell.length_a   1.000
_cell.length_b   1.000
_cell.length_c   1.000
_cell.angle_alpha   90.00
_cell.angle_beta   90.00
_cell.angle_gamma   90.00
#
_symmetry.space_group_name_H-M   'P 1'
#
loop_
_entity.id
_entity.type
_entity.pdbx_description
1 polymer ?
#
loop_
_entity_poly.entity_id
_entity_poly.type
_entity_poly.pdbx_seq_one_letter_code
_entity_poly.pdbx_strand_id
1 'polypeptide(L)'
;MFSLFRRNKKKPPEIQLATITNGPGTYLVEAVGESKYQDTLEKICGGRTENGHRYKVDAYLYPEDDNPHDNQAILIVIDDEPVGYLDRATARSFRKAMAKIAPNGTIAKCPGMIVGGWDRGDGDEGYFGVRLDLPSDP
;
A
#
# COMPACT_ATOMS: atom_id res chain seq x y z
N MET A 1 -8.79 -42.70 -31.37
CA MET A 1 -9.16 -42.48 -29.95
C MET A 1 -7.91 -42.83 -29.14
N PHE A 2 -7.19 -41.96 -28.44
CA PHE A 2 -7.46 -40.65 -27.84
C PHE A 2 -6.16 -39.83 -27.84
N SER A 3 -6.25 -38.54 -28.15
CA SER A 3 -5.15 -37.58 -27.99
C SER A 3 -5.02 -37.22 -26.50
N LEU A 4 -3.84 -37.48 -25.92
CA LEU A 4 -3.54 -37.14 -24.53
C LEU A 4 -3.19 -35.64 -24.46
N PHE A 5 -4.20 -34.81 -24.19
CA PHE A 5 -3.98 -33.39 -23.85
C PHE A 5 -3.10 -33.30 -22.60
N ARG A 6 -1.82 -32.94 -22.78
CA ARG A 6 -0.99 -32.40 -21.69
C ARG A 6 -1.61 -31.08 -21.25
N ARG A 7 -2.38 -31.10 -20.14
CA ARG A 7 -2.76 -29.88 -19.42
C ARG A 7 -1.48 -29.21 -18.95
N ASN A 8 -1.04 -28.16 -19.64
CA ASN A 8 -0.09 -27.19 -19.09
C ASN A 8 -0.76 -26.56 -17.86
N LYS A 9 -0.42 -27.05 -16.67
CA LYS A 9 -0.67 -26.31 -15.43
C LYS A 9 0.24 -25.09 -15.48
N LYS A 10 -0.28 -23.92 -15.85
CA LYS A 10 0.45 -22.65 -15.65
C LYS A 10 0.86 -22.63 -14.17
N LYS A 11 2.17 -22.49 -13.90
CA LYS A 11 2.63 -22.20 -12.53
C LYS A 11 1.83 -20.98 -12.03
N PRO A 12 1.36 -20.97 -10.78
CA PRO A 12 0.82 -19.74 -10.21
C PRO A 12 1.87 -18.64 -10.41
N PRO A 13 1.46 -17.43 -10.81
CA PRO A 13 2.41 -16.35 -11.03
C PRO A 13 3.20 -16.16 -9.74
N GLU A 14 4.51 -16.28 -9.84
CA GLU A 14 5.41 -15.97 -8.74
C GLU A 14 5.26 -14.49 -8.44
N ILE A 15 4.89 -14.15 -7.20
CA ILE A 15 4.75 -12.76 -6.77
C ILE A 15 6.13 -12.10 -6.90
N GLN A 16 6.24 -11.18 -7.84
CA GLN A 16 7.47 -10.46 -8.09
C GLN A 16 7.52 -9.27 -7.13
N LEU A 17 8.48 -9.29 -6.19
CA LEU A 17 8.64 -8.27 -5.17
C LEU A 17 9.87 -7.41 -5.46
N ALA A 18 9.66 -6.13 -5.73
CA ALA A 18 10.72 -5.12 -5.69
C ALA A 18 10.81 -4.55 -4.27
N THR A 19 12.01 -4.48 -3.69
CA THR A 19 12.19 -3.85 -2.38
C THR A 19 12.79 -2.47 -2.53
N ILE A 20 12.07 -1.46 -2.06
CA ILE A 20 12.56 -0.09 -1.88
C ILE A 20 13.06 -0.02 -0.44
N THR A 21 14.33 -0.42 -0.23
CA THR A 21 14.90 -0.59 1.12
C THR A 21 15.26 0.72 1.81
N ASN A 22 15.52 1.79 1.05
CA ASN A 22 15.92 3.10 1.56
C ASN A 22 15.14 4.18 0.82
N GLY A 23 13.93 4.48 1.28
CA GLY A 23 13.30 5.75 0.94
C GLY A 23 14.12 6.94 1.48
N PRO A 24 13.74 8.19 1.16
CA PRO A 24 14.46 9.38 1.61
C PRO A 24 14.42 9.59 3.13
N GLY A 25 13.67 8.78 3.89
CA GLY A 25 13.45 8.93 5.32
C GLY A 25 12.46 10.04 5.68
N THR A 26 11.77 10.61 4.69
CA THR A 26 10.95 11.82 4.87
C THR A 26 9.48 11.52 5.13
N TYR A 27 8.98 10.34 4.72
CA TYR A 27 7.58 9.93 4.89
C TYR A 27 6.58 11.00 4.41
N LEU A 28 6.85 11.61 3.25
CA LEU A 28 6.05 12.73 2.72
C LEU A 28 4.88 12.29 1.83
N VAL A 29 4.91 11.07 1.30
CA VAL A 29 3.82 10.57 0.47
C VAL A 29 2.70 10.07 1.38
N GLU A 30 1.56 10.75 1.36
CA GLU A 30 0.38 10.36 2.13
C GLU A 30 -0.48 9.39 1.33
N ALA A 31 -1.04 8.40 2.01
CA ALA A 31 -2.10 7.58 1.44
C ALA A 31 -3.37 8.42 1.24
N VAL A 32 -4.28 7.91 0.43
CA VAL A 32 -5.64 8.43 0.29
C VAL A 32 -6.65 7.32 0.45
N GLY A 33 -7.87 7.69 0.86
CA GLY A 33 -8.98 6.76 1.01
C GLY A 33 -8.95 5.95 2.32
N GLU A 34 -8.08 6.29 3.25
CA GLU A 34 -7.94 5.63 4.56
C GLU A 34 -9.21 5.73 5.42
N SER A 35 -10.11 6.66 5.11
CA SER A 35 -11.42 6.75 5.75
C SER A 35 -12.24 5.47 5.62
N LYS A 36 -12.01 4.67 4.57
CA LYS A 36 -12.65 3.36 4.36
C LYS A 36 -11.99 2.22 5.14
N TYR A 37 -10.84 2.49 5.77
CA TYR A 37 -9.95 1.50 6.37
C TYR A 37 -9.59 1.85 7.83
N GLN A 38 -10.34 2.74 8.49
CA GLN A 38 -10.06 3.16 9.86
C GLN A 38 -10.07 1.98 10.83
N ASP A 39 -11.05 1.07 10.73
CA ASP A 39 -11.13 -0.13 11.57
C ASP A 39 -9.91 -1.06 11.39
N THR A 40 -9.44 -1.22 10.15
CA THR A 40 -8.23 -2.00 9.83
C THR A 40 -6.98 -1.34 10.42
N LEU A 41 -6.82 -0.02 10.22
CA LEU A 41 -5.68 0.72 10.76
C LEU A 41 -5.65 0.69 12.30
N GLU A 42 -6.82 0.84 12.93
CA GLU A 42 -6.97 0.72 14.37
C GLU A 42 -6.58 -0.67 14.86
N LYS A 43 -7.03 -1.73 14.17
CA LYS A 43 -6.66 -3.12 14.48
C LYS A 43 -5.14 -3.32 14.40
N ILE A 44 -4.49 -2.85 13.34
CA ILE A 44 -3.03 -2.97 13.17
C ILE A 44 -2.28 -2.26 14.31
N CYS A 45 -2.77 -1.08 14.71
CA CYS A 45 -2.16 -0.31 15.80
C CYS A 45 -2.53 -0.82 17.22
N GLY A 46 -3.45 -1.77 17.35
CA GLY A 46 -3.92 -2.28 18.63
C GLY A 46 -4.87 -1.34 19.38
N GLY A 47 -5.62 -0.50 18.67
CA GLY A 47 -6.56 0.47 19.23
C GLY A 47 -6.05 1.92 19.21
N ARG A 48 -6.96 2.86 19.51
CA ARG A 48 -6.63 4.28 19.71
C ARG A 48 -5.88 4.52 21.01
N THR A 49 -5.13 5.62 21.08
CA THR A 49 -4.43 6.06 22.31
C THR A 49 -4.59 7.56 22.52
N GLU A 50 -4.36 8.09 23.71
CA GLU A 50 -4.51 9.53 24.00
C GLU A 50 -3.64 10.43 23.10
N ASN A 51 -2.47 9.95 22.72
CA ASN A 51 -1.49 10.69 21.91
C ASN A 51 -1.52 10.29 20.42
N GLY A 52 -2.31 9.29 20.06
CA GLY A 52 -2.23 8.63 18.76
C GLY A 52 -0.91 7.90 18.55
N HIS A 53 -0.68 7.51 17.30
CA HIS A 53 0.41 6.64 16.89
C HIS A 53 1.43 7.35 16.00
N ARG A 54 2.66 6.82 16.03
CA ARG A 54 3.70 6.96 15.01
C ARG A 54 4.34 5.58 14.83
N TYR A 55 3.58 4.67 14.25
CA TYR A 55 3.92 3.26 14.19
C TYR A 55 4.60 2.92 12.87
N LYS A 56 5.88 2.55 12.92
CA LYS A 56 6.65 2.17 11.73
C LYS A 56 6.25 0.78 11.27
N VAL A 57 6.08 0.63 9.96
CA VAL A 57 5.57 -0.59 9.32
C VAL A 57 6.26 -0.84 7.98
N ASP A 58 6.12 -2.06 7.49
CA ASP A 58 6.41 -2.39 6.10
C ASP A 58 5.14 -2.26 5.27
N ALA A 59 5.16 -1.37 4.26
CA ALA A 59 4.03 -1.17 3.36
C ALA A 59 4.30 -1.82 1.99
N TYR A 60 3.28 -2.45 1.43
CA TYR A 60 3.30 -3.09 0.13
C TYR A 60 2.38 -2.36 -0.86
N LEU A 61 2.89 -2.12 -2.06
CA LEU A 61 2.24 -1.37 -3.12
C LEU A 61 1.84 -2.35 -4.22
N TYR A 62 0.53 -2.58 -4.34
CA TYR A 62 -0.08 -3.52 -5.27
C TYR A 62 -0.66 -2.79 -6.47
N PRO A 63 -0.12 -2.97 -7.69
CA PRO A 63 -0.72 -2.45 -8.90
C PRO A 63 -2.04 -3.18 -9.20
N GLU A 64 -3.12 -2.43 -9.42
CA GLU A 64 -4.43 -2.98 -9.78
C GLU A 64 -4.84 -2.59 -11.21
N ASP A 65 -4.39 -3.37 -12.18
CA ASP A 65 -4.61 -3.09 -13.61
C ASP A 65 -6.09 -3.22 -14.03
N ASP A 66 -6.84 -4.03 -13.30
CA ASP A 66 -8.27 -4.30 -13.53
C ASP A 66 -9.18 -3.53 -12.55
N ASN A 67 -8.65 -2.52 -11.82
CA ASN A 67 -9.45 -1.74 -10.89
C ASN A 67 -10.57 -0.98 -11.65
N PRO A 68 -11.84 -1.11 -11.24
CA PRO A 68 -12.99 -0.58 -11.98
C PRO A 68 -13.08 0.95 -11.97
N HIS A 69 -12.36 1.62 -11.06
CA HIS A 69 -12.38 3.07 -10.90
C HIS A 69 -11.16 3.76 -11.50
N ASP A 70 -9.98 3.14 -11.42
CA ASP A 70 -8.74 3.63 -12.02
C ASP A 70 -7.79 2.45 -12.30
N ASN A 71 -7.61 2.09 -13.58
CA ASN A 71 -6.72 1.01 -14.02
C ASN A 71 -5.22 1.28 -13.78
N GLN A 72 -4.88 2.42 -13.19
CA GLN A 72 -3.52 2.75 -12.75
C GLN A 72 -3.42 2.84 -11.22
N ALA A 73 -4.46 2.42 -10.49
CA ALA A 73 -4.47 2.41 -9.03
C ALA A 73 -3.31 1.56 -8.46
N ILE A 74 -2.80 2.03 -7.33
CA ILE A 74 -1.86 1.31 -6.49
C ILE A 74 -2.48 1.20 -5.10
N LEU A 75 -2.88 -0.01 -4.72
CA LEU A 75 -3.37 -0.33 -3.39
C LEU A 75 -2.20 -0.39 -2.42
N ILE A 76 -2.38 0.16 -1.22
CA ILE A 76 -1.43 0.07 -0.11
C ILE A 76 -1.93 -1.03 0.83
N VAL A 77 -1.05 -1.98 1.14
CA VAL A 77 -1.30 -3.11 2.03
C VAL A 77 -0.27 -3.10 3.16
N ILE A 78 -0.73 -3.27 4.40
CA ILE A 78 0.09 -3.38 5.62
C ILE A 78 -0.45 -4.57 6.41
N ASP A 79 0.43 -5.44 6.92
CA ASP A 79 0.06 -6.68 7.63
C ASP A 79 -1.00 -7.50 6.88
N ASP A 80 -0.81 -7.66 5.56
CA ASP A 80 -1.70 -8.37 4.64
C ASP A 80 -3.12 -7.78 4.51
N GLU A 81 -3.38 -6.58 5.07
CA GLU A 81 -4.66 -5.89 4.98
C GLU A 81 -4.58 -4.60 4.14
N PRO A 82 -5.58 -4.33 3.27
CA PRO A 82 -5.69 -3.06 2.56
C PRO A 82 -5.90 -1.89 3.53
N VAL A 83 -5.15 -0.80 3.35
CA VAL A 83 -5.22 0.38 4.24
C VAL A 83 -5.51 1.70 3.52
N GLY A 84 -5.45 1.69 2.19
CA GLY A 84 -5.63 2.89 1.38
C GLY A 84 -5.00 2.72 0.00
N TYR A 85 -4.86 3.83 -0.71
CA TYR A 85 -4.27 3.88 -2.04
C TYR A 85 -3.25 5.01 -2.12
N LEU A 86 -2.34 4.94 -3.10
CA LEU A 86 -1.67 6.16 -3.56
C LEU A 86 -2.70 7.07 -4.24
N ASP A 87 -2.53 8.40 -4.12
CA ASP A 87 -3.29 9.32 -4.95
C ASP A 87 -3.00 9.08 -6.43
N ARG A 88 -3.92 9.49 -7.31
CA ARG A 88 -3.84 9.18 -8.74
C ARG A 88 -2.58 9.70 -9.42
N ALA A 89 -2.08 10.87 -9.02
CA ALA A 89 -0.88 11.43 -9.65
C ALA A 89 0.36 10.64 -9.21
N THR A 90 0.49 10.41 -7.91
CA THR A 90 1.60 9.61 -7.36
C THR A 90 1.58 8.18 -7.87
N ALA A 91 0.42 7.54 -7.96
CA ALA A 91 0.27 6.19 -8.52
C ALA A 91 0.83 6.09 -9.95
N ARG A 92 0.51 7.07 -10.82
CA ARG A 92 0.98 7.09 -12.20
C ARG A 92 2.49 7.32 -12.30
N SER A 93 3.01 8.26 -11.53
CA SER A 93 4.45 8.53 -11.45
C SER A 93 5.21 7.30 -10.94
N PHE A 94 4.69 6.65 -9.88
CA PHE A 94 5.24 5.43 -9.32
C PHE A 94 5.29 4.31 -10.37
N ARG A 95 4.19 4.04 -11.07
CA ARG A 95 4.14 3.02 -12.14
C ARG A 95 5.12 3.32 -13.27
N LYS A 96 5.25 4.59 -13.68
CA LYS A 96 6.23 5.00 -14.70
C LYS A 96 7.67 4.78 -14.23
N ALA A 97 7.98 5.02 -12.96
CA ALA A 97 9.29 4.73 -12.40
C ALA A 97 9.56 3.21 -12.35
N MET A 98 8.60 2.44 -11.85
CA MET A 98 8.71 0.98 -11.73
C MET A 98 8.89 0.29 -13.08
N ALA A 99 8.17 0.71 -14.12
CA ALA A 99 8.29 0.14 -15.46
C ALA A 99 9.71 0.26 -16.06
N LYS A 100 10.57 1.15 -15.53
CA LYS A 100 11.97 1.28 -15.96
C LYS A 100 12.89 0.25 -15.32
N ILE A 101 12.50 -0.33 -14.19
CA ILE A 101 13.39 -1.14 -13.33
C ILE A 101 12.83 -2.53 -13.02
N ALA A 102 11.54 -2.77 -13.25
CA ALA A 102 10.88 -4.03 -12.99
C ALA A 102 9.77 -4.31 -14.01
N PRO A 103 9.39 -5.59 -14.21
CA PRO A 103 8.23 -5.95 -15.03
C PRO A 103 6.92 -5.33 -14.52
N ASN A 104 5.98 -5.11 -15.43
CA ASN A 104 4.63 -4.65 -15.07
C ASN A 104 3.96 -5.61 -14.08
N GLY A 105 3.22 -5.06 -13.11
CA GLY A 105 2.55 -5.84 -12.06
C GLY A 105 3.45 -6.25 -10.90
N THR A 106 4.73 -5.85 -10.89
CA THR A 106 5.63 -6.05 -9.74
C THR A 106 5.07 -5.32 -8.52
N ILE A 107 4.92 -6.05 -7.41
CA ILE A 107 4.58 -5.47 -6.11
C ILE A 107 5.84 -4.84 -5.53
N ALA A 108 5.71 -3.66 -4.95
CA ALA A 108 6.84 -3.01 -4.28
C ALA A 108 6.65 -3.01 -2.76
N LYS A 109 7.74 -3.17 -2.03
CA LYS A 109 7.80 -2.98 -0.58
C LYS A 109 8.53 -1.68 -0.26
N CYS A 110 8.02 -0.86 0.65
CA CYS A 110 8.69 0.35 1.15
C CYS A 110 8.42 0.55 2.66
N PRO A 111 9.26 1.31 3.37
CA PRO A 111 8.95 1.72 4.74
C PRO A 111 7.70 2.61 4.76
N GLY A 112 6.85 2.41 5.76
CA GLY A 112 5.68 3.22 6.03
C GLY A 112 5.58 3.61 7.50
N MET A 113 4.66 4.53 7.79
CA MET A 113 4.31 4.95 9.13
C MET A 113 2.80 5.18 9.22
N ILE A 114 2.15 4.49 10.16
CA ILE A 114 0.80 4.80 10.58
C ILE A 114 0.87 5.94 11.60
N VAL A 115 0.07 6.98 11.37
CA VAL A 115 0.01 8.18 12.22
C VAL A 115 -1.42 8.46 12.68
N GLY A 116 -1.58 9.26 13.74
CA GLY A 116 -2.91 9.68 14.21
C GLY A 116 -3.59 8.60 15.04
N GLY A 117 -4.92 8.48 14.96
CA GLY A 117 -5.66 7.52 15.80
C GLY A 117 -5.65 7.88 17.28
N TRP A 118 -5.80 9.17 17.59
CA TRP A 118 -5.94 9.61 18.97
C TRP A 118 -7.39 9.53 19.47
N ASP A 119 -7.54 9.34 20.77
CA ASP A 119 -8.80 9.46 21.50
C ASP A 119 -8.52 9.99 22.91
N ARG A 120 -9.02 11.19 23.20
CA ARG A 120 -8.87 11.88 24.50
C ARG A 120 -10.18 11.95 25.28
N GLY A 121 -11.22 11.26 24.82
CA GLY A 121 -12.58 11.39 25.34
C GLY A 121 -13.32 12.62 24.85
N ASP A 122 -14.60 12.72 25.21
CA ASP A 122 -15.50 13.84 24.88
C ASP A 122 -15.58 14.19 23.38
N GLY A 123 -15.29 13.22 22.50
CA GLY A 123 -15.30 13.39 21.05
C GLY A 123 -14.05 14.06 20.47
N ASP A 124 -13.00 14.32 21.27
CA ASP A 124 -11.66 14.68 20.76
C ASP A 124 -10.94 13.42 20.26
N GLU A 125 -11.36 12.98 19.08
CA GLU A 125 -10.81 11.83 18.37
C GLU A 125 -10.24 12.24 17.02
N GLY A 126 -9.15 11.60 16.63
CA GLY A 126 -8.51 11.81 15.33
C GLY A 126 -8.38 10.56 14.51
N TYR A 127 -8.49 10.69 13.19
CA TYR A 127 -8.34 9.56 12.28
C TYR A 127 -6.91 9.04 12.23
N PHE A 128 -6.79 7.77 11.89
CA PHE A 128 -5.54 7.17 11.44
C PHE A 128 -5.25 7.62 10.00
N GLY A 129 -3.96 7.83 9.70
CA GLY A 129 -3.46 8.07 8.35
C GLY A 129 -2.21 7.25 8.09
N VAL A 130 -1.83 7.12 6.82
CA VAL A 130 -0.63 6.37 6.41
C VAL A 130 0.31 7.27 5.63
N ARG A 131 1.59 7.22 5.99
CA ARG A 131 2.68 7.93 5.30
C ARG A 131 3.72 6.94 4.80
N LEU A 132 4.13 7.09 3.56
CA LEU A 132 5.07 6.21 2.87
C LEU A 132 6.40 6.90 2.65
N ASP A 133 7.48 6.14 2.84
CA ASP A 133 8.83 6.58 2.54
C ASP A 133 9.18 6.27 1.09
N LEU A 134 8.53 6.99 0.19
CA LEU A 134 8.80 6.96 -1.24
C LEU A 134 9.53 8.24 -1.65
N PRO A 135 10.34 8.18 -2.72
CA PRO A 135 10.87 9.40 -3.35
C PRO A 135 9.70 10.34 -3.70
N SER A 136 9.66 11.51 -3.06
CA SER A 136 8.61 12.51 -3.22
C SER A 136 9.11 13.66 -4.09
N ASP A 137 9.34 13.43 -5.38
CA ASP A 137 9.41 14.48 -6.42
C ASP A 137 9.44 13.87 -7.85
N PRO A 138 9.05 14.65 -8.89
CA PRO A 138 8.27 14.21 -10.07
C PRO A 138 8.97 13.36 -11.14
#